data_AF-A0A959H7H9-F1
#
_entry.id   AF-A0A959H7H9-F1
#
_cell.length_a   1.000
_cell.length_b   1.000
_cell.length_c   1.000
_cell.angle_alpha   90.00
_cell.angle_beta   90.00
_cell.angle_gamma   90.00
#
_symmetry.space_group_name_H-M   'P 1'
#
loop_
_entity.id
_entity.type
_entity.pdbx_description
1 polymer ?
#
loop_
_entity_poly.entity_id
_entity_poly.type
_entity_poly.pdbx_seq_one_letter_code
_entity_poly.pdbx_strand_id
1 'polypeptide(L)'
;MTQFRLFFGLLAFALWNTALPQAAQPVMRTNEKGERIIVFPDGTTQVFSEFSGAADRQAPAEGQQKYPVSDIRIAPLEGNIPVTEEDLRRIAERKSQIARDAARIAQERAEKAVLQRNRLEQDYQQALRRNAGSETAEQLAARLEAARQAEAEANRESQLALNEVNRAETIARRGSYVEDYIRQQELKKQQAKQYENLKLTSTASYENLLLEDNNSAFPSNGNPALSPPATPCQVAYEGKDNKGRFRRDLQKQLLFSYTDERLRPALKDREYLTCEGYFTQLGGFRFLTLEFTFAYPNAREAYGFIEKGSYLMVKLLNGQFITLFSGKMDKGTYDTETGLLSYLVHYPIDQGQINLLKNSEADSVIVSWSSGYEEYEIFQLGFFINQIRCLD
;
A
#
# COMPACT_ATOMS: atom_id res chain seq x y z
N MET A 1 -99.70 -35.32 -5.76
CA MET A 1 -99.29 -36.51 -4.99
C MET A 1 -97.78 -36.67 -5.18
N THR A 2 -96.95 -36.17 -4.24
CA THR A 2 -96.28 -36.95 -3.17
C THR A 2 -95.40 -38.08 -3.73
N GLN A 3 -94.11 -38.25 -3.46
CA GLN A 3 -93.17 -37.73 -2.46
C GLN A 3 -91.74 -38.24 -2.81
N PHE A 4 -90.72 -37.44 -2.46
CA PHE A 4 -89.37 -37.78 -1.96
C PHE A 4 -88.58 -39.01 -2.49
N ARG A 5 -87.33 -38.76 -2.92
CA ARG A 5 -86.11 -39.34 -2.32
C ARG A 5 -84.88 -38.41 -2.50
N LEU A 6 -84.19 -38.16 -1.38
CA LEU A 6 -82.88 -37.49 -1.17
C LEU A 6 -81.72 -38.36 -1.74
N PHE A 7 -80.44 -37.96 -1.90
CA PHE A 7 -79.48 -37.21 -1.04
C PHE A 7 -78.15 -36.95 -1.82
N PHE A 8 -77.28 -36.09 -1.27
CA PHE A 8 -75.89 -35.65 -1.66
C PHE A 8 -75.81 -34.42 -2.59
N GLY A 9 -75.15 -33.30 -2.27
CA GLY A 9 -74.38 -32.89 -1.09
C GLY A 9 -73.69 -31.53 -1.33
N LEU A 10 -73.61 -30.73 -0.26
CA LEU A 10 -72.58 -29.71 0.07
C LEU A 10 -72.50 -28.33 -0.64
N LEU A 11 -72.77 -27.30 0.19
CA LEU A 11 -72.05 -26.01 0.39
C LEU A 11 -71.82 -25.09 -0.82
N ALA A 12 -72.55 -23.99 -0.98
CA ALA A 12 -72.34 -22.67 -0.33
C ALA A 12 -70.95 -22.04 -0.58
N PHE A 13 -70.87 -21.01 -1.43
CA PHE A 13 -70.57 -19.62 -1.03
C PHE A 13 -70.51 -18.68 -2.25
N ALA A 14 -71.14 -17.52 -2.10
CA ALA A 14 -71.14 -16.42 -3.05
C ALA A 14 -69.78 -15.71 -3.07
N LEU A 15 -69.29 -15.35 -4.26
CA LEU A 15 -68.22 -14.35 -4.43
C LEU A 15 -68.57 -13.41 -5.59
N TRP A 16 -68.64 -12.13 -5.23
CA TRP A 16 -68.69 -10.96 -6.10
C TRP A 16 -67.51 -10.96 -7.11
N ASN A 17 -67.83 -10.88 -8.40
CA ASN A 17 -66.86 -10.56 -9.45
C ASN A 17 -66.64 -9.03 -9.48
N THR A 18 -65.47 -8.58 -9.01
CA THR A 18 -64.92 -7.27 -9.34
C THR A 18 -63.93 -7.45 -10.50
N ALA A 19 -64.24 -6.89 -11.66
CA ALA A 19 -63.32 -6.86 -12.79
C ALA A 19 -62.25 -5.79 -12.53
N LEU A 20 -61.01 -6.22 -12.28
CA LEU A 20 -59.84 -5.34 -12.26
C LEU A 20 -59.45 -4.97 -13.70
N PRO A 21 -59.10 -3.69 -13.98
CA PRO A 21 -58.59 -3.30 -15.29
C PRO A 21 -57.20 -3.91 -15.51
N GLN A 22 -57.01 -4.62 -16.63
CA GLN A 22 -55.70 -5.10 -17.07
C GLN A 22 -54.82 -3.89 -17.38
N ALA A 23 -53.80 -3.66 -16.55
CA ALA A 23 -52.76 -2.68 -16.83
C ALA A 23 -52.03 -3.07 -18.13
N ALA A 24 -51.95 -2.12 -19.06
CA ALA A 24 -51.21 -2.29 -20.31
C ALA A 24 -49.75 -2.67 -19.99
N GLN A 25 -49.26 -3.72 -20.67
CA GLN A 25 -47.92 -4.24 -20.45
C GLN A 25 -46.90 -3.41 -21.25
N PRO A 26 -45.67 -3.22 -20.73
CA PRO A 26 -44.63 -2.49 -21.44
C PRO A 26 -44.23 -3.23 -22.74
N VAL A 27 -44.04 -2.47 -23.82
CA VAL A 27 -43.74 -3.02 -25.15
C VAL A 27 -42.30 -2.69 -25.53
N MET A 28 -41.56 -3.69 -25.99
CA MET A 28 -40.21 -3.50 -26.52
C MET A 28 -40.27 -2.93 -27.94
N ARG A 29 -39.50 -1.87 -28.17
CA ARG A 29 -39.32 -1.23 -29.49
C ARG A 29 -37.86 -0.91 -29.73
N THR A 30 -37.50 -0.64 -30.97
CA THR A 30 -36.15 -0.21 -31.35
C THR A 30 -36.20 1.27 -31.71
N ASN A 31 -35.27 2.07 -31.16
CA ASN A 31 -35.19 3.50 -31.46
C ASN A 31 -34.52 3.75 -32.84
N GLU A 32 -34.52 4.99 -33.31
CA GLU A 32 -33.93 5.39 -34.60
C GLU A 32 -32.40 5.17 -34.69
N LYS A 33 -31.74 4.93 -33.55
CA LYS A 33 -30.30 4.62 -33.44
C LYS A 33 -30.01 3.12 -33.40
N GLY A 34 -31.03 2.26 -33.48
CA GLY A 34 -30.89 0.80 -33.48
C GLY A 34 -30.84 0.16 -32.09
N GLU A 35 -31.09 0.92 -31.01
CA GLU A 35 -31.04 0.42 -29.64
C GLU A 35 -32.40 -0.12 -29.19
N ARG A 36 -32.40 -1.23 -28.45
CA ARG A 36 -33.61 -1.81 -27.85
C ARG A 36 -34.05 -0.96 -26.65
N ILE A 37 -35.30 -0.52 -26.64
CA ILE A 37 -35.91 0.29 -25.57
C ILE A 37 -37.22 -0.34 -25.10
N ILE A 38 -37.52 -0.20 -23.81
CA ILE A 38 -38.81 -0.56 -23.22
C ILE A 38 -39.66 0.71 -23.16
N VAL A 39 -40.86 0.66 -23.77
CA VAL A 39 -41.83 1.76 -23.72
C VAL A 39 -42.95 1.39 -22.76
N PHE A 40 -43.12 2.20 -21.71
CA PHE A 40 -44.14 2.01 -20.69
C PHE A 40 -45.45 2.70 -21.09
N PRO A 41 -46.61 2.28 -20.52
CA PRO A 41 -47.92 2.84 -20.86
C PRO A 41 -48.06 4.34 -20.56
N ASP A 42 -47.23 4.88 -19.67
CA ASP A 42 -47.14 6.30 -19.31
C ASP A 42 -46.32 7.12 -20.33
N GLY A 43 -45.82 6.49 -21.40
CA GLY A 43 -45.01 7.11 -22.44
C GLY A 43 -43.53 7.26 -22.11
N THR A 44 -43.10 6.77 -20.93
CA THR A 44 -41.69 6.78 -20.56
C THR A 44 -40.91 5.68 -21.29
N THR A 45 -39.65 5.97 -21.65
CA THR A 45 -38.79 5.02 -22.36
C THR A 45 -37.51 4.76 -21.57
N GLN A 46 -37.15 3.48 -21.40
CA GLN A 46 -35.87 3.08 -20.78
C GLN A 46 -35.04 2.25 -21.75
N VAL A 47 -33.72 2.42 -21.70
CA VAL A 47 -32.76 1.66 -22.51
C VAL A 47 -32.65 0.24 -21.96
N PHE A 48 -32.82 -0.75 -22.82
CA PHE A 48 -32.70 -2.16 -22.45
C PHE A 48 -31.22 -2.52 -22.29
N SER A 49 -30.79 -2.89 -21.07
CA SER A 49 -29.44 -3.41 -20.81
C SER A 49 -29.49 -4.89 -20.46
N GLU A 50 -28.65 -5.71 -21.11
CA GLU A 50 -28.59 -7.17 -20.90
C GLU A 50 -28.13 -7.60 -19.50
N PHE A 51 -27.76 -6.63 -18.64
CA PHE A 51 -27.38 -6.84 -17.25
C PHE A 51 -28.51 -6.61 -16.22
N SER A 52 -29.73 -6.30 -16.65
CA SER A 52 -30.90 -6.26 -15.76
C SER A 52 -31.78 -7.50 -15.95
N GLY A 53 -31.26 -8.66 -15.54
CA GLY A 53 -32.05 -9.88 -15.39
C GLY A 53 -32.98 -9.78 -14.19
N ALA A 54 -34.26 -9.49 -14.44
CA ALA A 54 -35.32 -9.76 -13.49
C ALA A 54 -35.61 -11.27 -13.49
N ALA A 55 -35.12 -11.97 -12.47
CA ALA A 55 -35.70 -13.22 -12.00
C ALA A 55 -36.23 -12.98 -10.58
N ASP A 56 -37.55 -13.14 -10.44
CA ASP A 56 -38.36 -13.20 -9.21
C ASP A 56 -38.31 -12.04 -8.21
N ARG A 57 -39.22 -11.07 -8.42
CA ARG A 57 -39.79 -10.27 -7.32
C ARG A 57 -41.03 -10.98 -6.76
N GLN A 58 -40.81 -12.00 -5.94
CA GLN A 58 -41.77 -12.37 -4.90
C GLN A 58 -41.19 -11.93 -3.57
N ALA A 59 -41.88 -11.02 -2.88
CA ALA A 59 -41.53 -10.63 -1.52
C ALA A 59 -41.76 -11.84 -0.58
N PRO A 60 -40.76 -12.27 0.22
CA PRO A 60 -41.01 -13.26 1.25
C PRO A 60 -41.61 -12.58 2.48
N ALA A 61 -42.56 -13.28 3.11
CA ALA A 61 -43.13 -12.95 4.41
C ALA A 61 -42.05 -12.91 5.50
N GLU A 62 -42.32 -12.16 6.57
CA GLU A 62 -41.45 -11.98 7.73
C GLU A 62 -40.99 -13.32 8.34
N GLY A 63 -39.68 -13.44 8.54
CA GLY A 63 -39.06 -14.52 9.31
C GLY A 63 -38.04 -15.34 8.51
N GLN A 64 -36.76 -15.20 8.87
CA GLN A 64 -35.59 -15.96 8.39
C GLN A 64 -34.99 -15.52 7.04
N GLN A 65 -34.24 -14.42 7.03
CA GLN A 65 -33.28 -14.13 5.95
C GLN A 65 -32.01 -14.98 6.13
N LYS A 66 -31.92 -16.09 5.39
CA LYS A 66 -30.64 -16.73 5.08
C LYS A 66 -30.28 -16.32 3.65
N TYR A 67 -29.39 -15.35 3.51
CA TYR A 67 -28.91 -14.89 2.20
C TYR A 67 -28.34 -16.09 1.42
N PRO A 68 -28.77 -16.37 0.18
CA PRO A 68 -28.11 -17.37 -0.66
C PRO A 68 -26.73 -16.82 -1.04
N VAL A 69 -25.70 -17.30 -0.35
CA VAL A 69 -24.31 -17.12 -0.77
C VAL A 69 -24.17 -17.90 -2.08
N SER A 70 -24.16 -17.21 -3.21
CA SER A 70 -23.75 -17.84 -4.45
C SER A 70 -22.27 -18.16 -4.34
N ASP A 71 -21.91 -19.45 -4.30
CA ASP A 71 -20.54 -19.93 -4.49
C ASP A 71 -20.07 -19.64 -5.93
N ILE A 72 -19.92 -18.37 -6.26
CA ILE A 72 -19.11 -17.98 -7.41
C ILE A 72 -17.68 -18.17 -6.94
N ARG A 73 -17.06 -19.26 -7.38
CA ARG A 73 -15.60 -19.37 -7.36
C ARG A 73 -15.08 -18.32 -8.33
N ILE A 74 -14.90 -17.09 -7.85
CA ILE A 74 -14.02 -16.12 -8.48
C ILE A 74 -12.65 -16.78 -8.40
N ALA A 75 -12.15 -17.27 -9.54
CA ALA A 75 -10.77 -17.70 -9.60
C ALA A 75 -9.94 -16.50 -9.09
N PRO A 76 -9.10 -16.66 -8.05
CA PRO A 76 -8.20 -15.60 -7.66
C PRO A 76 -7.47 -15.14 -8.93
N LEU A 77 -7.54 -13.84 -9.24
CA LEU A 77 -6.76 -13.27 -10.33
C LEU A 77 -5.34 -13.78 -10.19
N GLU A 78 -4.80 -14.40 -11.25
CA GLU A 78 -3.53 -15.12 -11.21
C GLU A 78 -2.43 -14.24 -10.60
N GLY A 79 -2.20 -14.46 -9.30
CA GLY A 79 -1.24 -13.75 -8.49
C GLY A 79 0.13 -14.38 -8.70
N ASN A 80 0.81 -13.91 -9.73
CA ASN A 80 2.26 -13.83 -9.87
C ASN A 80 2.50 -13.16 -11.23
N ILE A 81 2.55 -11.83 -11.26
CA ILE A 81 3.03 -11.14 -12.46
C ILE A 81 4.50 -11.54 -12.59
N PRO A 82 4.88 -12.31 -13.63
CA PRO A 82 6.25 -12.74 -13.78
C PRO A 82 7.10 -11.51 -14.00
N VAL A 83 8.08 -11.33 -13.12
CA VAL A 83 9.21 -10.40 -13.30
C VAL A 83 9.79 -10.58 -14.70
N THR A 84 9.61 -9.58 -15.57
CA THR A 84 10.10 -9.69 -16.95
C THR A 84 11.57 -9.32 -17.04
N GLU A 85 12.23 -9.79 -18.10
CA GLU A 85 13.64 -9.45 -18.36
C GLU A 85 13.84 -7.93 -18.54
N GLU A 86 12.90 -7.27 -19.20
CA GLU A 86 12.89 -5.82 -19.40
C GLU A 86 12.79 -5.08 -18.06
N ASP A 87 11.99 -5.57 -17.12
CA ASP A 87 11.88 -4.97 -15.79
C ASP A 87 13.19 -5.10 -15.00
N LEU A 88 13.85 -6.26 -15.09
CA LEU A 88 15.16 -6.47 -14.46
C LEU A 88 16.24 -5.54 -15.02
N ARG A 89 16.21 -5.30 -16.35
CA ARG A 89 17.12 -4.34 -16.99
C ARG A 89 16.90 -2.94 -16.41
N ARG A 90 15.66 -2.47 -16.32
CA ARG A 90 15.35 -1.15 -15.78
C ARG A 90 15.70 -1.01 -14.30
N ILE A 91 15.48 -2.05 -13.50
CA ILE A 91 15.92 -2.09 -12.09
C ILE A 91 17.45 -1.95 -12.01
N ALA A 92 18.20 -2.64 -12.87
CA ALA A 92 19.65 -2.54 -12.91
C ALA A 92 20.15 -1.15 -13.33
N GLU A 93 19.51 -0.54 -14.33
CA GLU A 93 19.77 0.85 -14.75
C GLU A 93 19.50 1.83 -13.60
N ARG A 94 18.38 1.68 -12.89
CA ARG A 94 18.03 2.51 -11.71
C ARG A 94 19.07 2.37 -10.61
N LYS A 95 19.47 1.14 -10.26
CA LYS A 95 20.51 0.89 -9.24
C LYS A 95 21.85 1.48 -9.63
N SER A 96 22.19 1.49 -10.92
CA SER A 96 23.37 2.17 -11.43
C SER A 96 23.29 3.68 -11.23
N GLN A 97 22.14 4.30 -11.53
CA GLN A 97 21.93 5.73 -11.31
C GLN A 97 22.02 6.10 -9.82
N ILE A 98 21.36 5.34 -8.95
CA ILE A 98 21.43 5.52 -7.48
C ILE A 98 22.87 5.42 -6.97
N ALA A 99 23.64 4.43 -7.47
CA ALA A 99 25.04 4.29 -7.12
C ALA A 99 25.87 5.53 -7.53
N ARG A 100 25.63 6.08 -8.72
CA ARG A 100 26.33 7.29 -9.20
C ARG A 100 26.02 8.50 -8.32
N ASP A 101 24.75 8.69 -7.98
CA ASP A 101 24.34 9.78 -7.08
C ASP A 101 24.95 9.62 -5.68
N ALA A 102 24.96 8.39 -5.14
CA ALA A 102 25.61 8.09 -3.87
C ALA A 102 27.13 8.41 -3.91
N ALA A 103 27.83 8.00 -4.97
CA ALA A 103 29.25 8.27 -5.14
C ALA A 103 29.55 9.76 -5.29
N ARG A 104 28.74 10.50 -6.04
CA ARG A 104 28.86 11.96 -6.15
C ARG A 104 28.72 12.64 -4.79
N ILE A 105 27.71 12.27 -4.01
CA ILE A 105 27.50 12.82 -2.67
C ILE A 105 28.67 12.47 -1.74
N ALA A 106 29.16 11.22 -1.78
CA ALA A 106 30.29 10.78 -0.97
C ALA A 106 31.59 11.54 -1.36
N GLN A 107 31.82 11.81 -2.63
CA GLN A 107 32.93 12.65 -3.11
C GLN A 107 32.81 14.09 -2.60
N GLU A 108 31.65 14.72 -2.75
CA GLU A 108 31.43 16.08 -2.25
C GLU A 108 31.67 16.18 -0.73
N ARG A 109 31.34 15.14 0.02
CA ARG A 109 31.60 15.06 1.47
C ARG A 109 33.07 14.91 1.80
N ALA A 110 33.77 14.02 1.09
CA ALA A 110 35.21 13.86 1.22
C ALA A 110 35.94 15.19 0.96
N GLU A 111 35.57 15.90 -0.11
CA GLU A 111 36.11 17.23 -0.43
C GLU A 111 35.83 18.25 0.67
N LYS A 112 34.59 18.31 1.18
CA LYS A 112 34.22 19.19 2.31
C LYS A 112 35.01 18.86 3.58
N ALA A 113 35.23 17.58 3.87
CA ALA A 113 36.02 17.14 5.03
C ALA A 113 37.49 17.58 4.91
N VAL A 114 38.10 17.42 3.72
CA VAL A 114 39.45 17.92 3.42
C VAL A 114 39.55 19.43 3.61
N LEU A 115 38.58 20.18 3.08
CA LEU A 115 38.53 21.65 3.23
C LEU A 115 38.40 22.06 4.70
N GLN A 116 37.58 21.35 5.47
CA GLN A 116 37.40 21.61 6.91
C GLN A 116 38.68 21.34 7.69
N ARG A 117 39.37 20.21 7.42
CA ARG A 117 40.68 19.93 8.02
C ARG A 117 41.68 21.05 7.71
N ASN A 118 41.80 21.43 6.44
CA ASN A 118 42.74 22.47 6.01
C ASN A 118 42.48 23.81 6.71
N ARG A 119 41.21 24.20 6.87
CA ARG A 119 40.84 25.41 7.63
C ARG A 119 41.28 25.32 9.09
N LEU A 120 40.96 24.21 9.77
CA LEU A 120 41.35 24.00 11.17
C LEU A 120 42.87 23.95 11.36
N GLU A 121 43.60 23.41 10.39
CA GLU A 121 45.06 23.39 10.41
C GLU A 121 45.64 24.81 10.30
N GLN A 122 45.09 25.64 9.42
CA GLN A 122 45.46 27.06 9.32
C GLN A 122 45.17 27.83 10.61
N ASP A 123 43.98 27.63 11.20
CA ASP A 123 43.59 28.26 12.47
C ASP A 123 44.51 27.85 13.61
N TYR A 124 44.87 26.56 13.69
CA TYR A 124 45.82 26.03 14.68
C TYR A 124 47.22 26.66 14.52
N GLN A 125 47.73 26.72 13.28
CA GLN A 125 49.02 27.36 13.00
C GLN A 125 49.01 28.86 13.34
N GLN A 126 47.91 29.55 13.07
CA GLN A 126 47.75 30.96 13.40
C GLN A 126 47.70 31.18 14.92
N ALA A 127 47.03 30.30 15.66
CA ALA A 127 46.98 30.33 17.12
C ALA A 127 48.37 30.13 17.75
N LEU A 128 49.16 29.17 17.21
CA LEU A 128 50.55 28.96 17.63
C LEU A 128 51.42 30.20 17.38
N ARG A 129 51.31 30.83 16.21
CA ARG A 129 52.08 32.05 15.88
C ARG A 129 51.74 33.24 16.76
N ARG A 130 50.49 33.32 17.24
CA ARG A 130 50.02 34.43 18.09
C ARG A 130 50.30 34.21 19.58
N ASN A 131 50.95 33.12 19.98
CA ASN A 131 51.08 32.70 21.38
C ASN A 131 49.72 32.75 22.10
N ALA A 132 48.66 32.27 21.43
CA ALA A 132 47.34 32.18 22.04
C ALA A 132 47.41 31.27 23.28
N GLY A 133 46.57 31.54 24.29
CA GLY A 133 46.60 30.81 25.56
C GLY A 133 46.54 29.29 25.37
N SER A 134 47.24 28.53 26.22
CA SER A 134 47.44 27.07 26.07
C SER A 134 46.14 26.30 25.86
N GLU A 135 45.07 26.70 26.55
CA GLU A 135 43.74 26.10 26.45
C GLU A 135 43.13 26.22 25.05
N THR A 136 43.33 27.34 24.36
CA THR A 136 42.80 27.56 23.00
C THR A 136 43.53 26.72 21.95
N ALA A 137 44.85 26.54 22.11
CA ALA A 137 45.66 25.71 21.23
C ALA A 137 45.30 24.22 21.39
N GLU A 138 45.06 23.77 22.62
CA GLU A 138 44.68 22.39 22.92
C GLU A 138 43.29 22.03 22.35
N GLN A 139 42.31 22.94 22.48
CA GLN A 139 40.98 22.76 21.87
C GLN A 139 41.05 22.67 20.33
N LEU A 140 41.87 23.51 19.69
CA LEU A 140 42.07 23.47 18.24
C LEU A 140 42.78 22.19 17.80
N ALA A 141 43.76 21.70 18.57
CA ALA A 141 44.43 20.43 18.31
C ALA A 141 43.46 19.24 18.36
N ALA A 142 42.59 19.19 19.38
CA ALA A 142 41.56 18.16 19.50
C ALA A 142 40.56 18.18 18.31
N ARG A 143 40.11 19.37 17.91
CA ARG A 143 39.23 19.54 16.74
C ARG A 143 39.92 19.14 15.43
N LEU A 144 41.20 19.45 15.27
CA LEU A 144 41.98 19.06 14.11
C LEU A 144 42.10 17.54 14.00
N GLU A 145 42.32 16.84 15.12
CA GLU A 145 42.41 15.39 15.14
C GLU A 145 41.06 14.74 14.79
N ALA A 146 39.95 15.24 15.35
CA ALA A 146 38.62 14.80 14.95
C ALA A 146 38.34 15.04 13.46
N ALA A 147 38.79 16.18 12.90
CA ALA A 147 38.66 16.48 11.48
C ALA A 147 39.48 15.53 10.59
N ARG A 148 40.66 15.08 11.03
CA ARG A 148 41.46 14.06 10.32
C ARG A 148 40.78 12.70 10.29
N GLN A 149 40.19 12.29 11.41
CA GLN A 149 39.42 11.04 11.47
C GLN A 149 38.20 11.10 10.54
N ALA A 150 37.44 12.21 10.59
CA ALA A 150 36.29 12.43 9.72
C ALA A 150 36.67 12.45 8.23
N GLU A 151 37.81 13.03 7.86
CA GLU A 151 38.33 12.97 6.49
C GLU A 151 38.69 11.55 6.07
N ALA A 152 39.38 10.78 6.92
CA ALA A 152 39.75 9.40 6.62
C ALA A 152 38.51 8.52 6.40
N GLU A 153 37.48 8.69 7.23
CA GLU A 153 36.20 8.01 7.08
C GLU A 153 35.47 8.42 5.79
N ALA A 154 35.36 9.72 5.52
CA ALA A 154 34.71 10.23 4.31
C ALA A 154 35.43 9.78 3.02
N ASN A 155 36.78 9.73 3.03
CA ASN A 155 37.56 9.20 1.92
C ASN A 155 37.31 7.70 1.70
N ARG A 156 37.22 6.93 2.78
CA ARG A 156 36.89 5.49 2.71
C ARG A 156 35.48 5.27 2.17
N GLU A 157 34.51 6.05 2.64
CA GLU A 157 33.12 6.03 2.14
C GLU A 157 33.08 6.32 0.64
N SER A 158 33.76 7.38 0.19
CA SER A 158 33.86 7.76 -1.21
C SER A 158 34.44 6.64 -2.10
N GLN A 159 35.49 5.97 -1.64
CA GLN A 159 36.07 4.81 -2.35
C GLN A 159 35.10 3.63 -2.43
N LEU A 160 34.39 3.33 -1.35
CA LEU A 160 33.39 2.25 -1.35
C LEU A 160 32.22 2.56 -2.29
N ALA A 161 31.74 3.81 -2.29
CA ALA A 161 30.68 4.24 -3.19
C ALA A 161 31.13 4.16 -4.67
N LEU A 162 32.37 4.53 -4.98
CA LEU A 162 32.94 4.37 -6.33
C LEU A 162 33.04 2.90 -6.77
N ASN A 163 33.47 2.01 -5.88
CA ASN A 163 33.50 0.57 -6.17
C ASN A 163 32.10 0.04 -6.44
N GLU A 164 31.10 0.54 -5.72
CA GLU A 164 29.71 0.15 -5.92
C GLU A 164 29.13 0.68 -7.25
N VAL A 165 29.52 1.89 -7.69
CA VAL A 165 29.21 2.38 -9.04
C VAL A 165 29.73 1.41 -10.10
N ASN A 166 31.00 1.03 -10.01
CA ASN A 166 31.60 0.10 -10.97
C ASN A 166 30.85 -1.24 -11.00
N ARG A 167 30.46 -1.76 -9.82
CA ARG A 167 29.65 -2.97 -9.71
C ARG A 167 28.27 -2.81 -10.34
N ALA A 168 27.55 -1.75 -10.02
CA ALA A 168 26.21 -1.52 -10.56
C ALA A 168 26.25 -1.26 -12.09
N GLU A 169 27.26 -0.55 -12.58
CA GLU A 169 27.44 -0.32 -14.02
C GLU A 169 27.81 -1.58 -14.78
N THR A 170 28.65 -2.44 -14.21
CA THR A 170 28.98 -3.72 -14.86
C THR A 170 27.76 -4.60 -14.99
N ILE A 171 26.89 -4.66 -13.98
CA ILE A 171 25.62 -5.40 -14.03
C ILE A 171 24.70 -4.81 -15.10
N ALA A 172 24.51 -3.49 -15.11
CA ALA A 172 23.65 -2.82 -16.08
C ALA A 172 24.15 -2.93 -17.52
N ARG A 173 25.46 -2.71 -17.77
CA ARG A 173 26.04 -2.71 -19.13
C ARG A 173 26.29 -4.11 -19.70
N ARG A 174 26.70 -5.08 -18.87
CA ARG A 174 26.99 -6.45 -19.34
C ARG A 174 25.74 -7.30 -19.48
N GLY A 175 24.58 -6.80 -19.04
CA GLY A 175 23.31 -7.53 -19.12
C GLY A 175 23.19 -8.68 -18.11
N SER A 176 24.07 -8.75 -17.09
CA SER A 176 24.05 -9.82 -16.08
C SER A 176 23.01 -9.58 -14.98
N TYR A 177 21.93 -8.83 -15.28
CA TYR A 177 20.90 -8.45 -14.32
C TYR A 177 20.03 -9.64 -13.89
N VAL A 178 19.82 -10.63 -14.77
CA VAL A 178 19.08 -11.86 -14.44
C VAL A 178 19.84 -12.70 -13.41
N GLU A 179 21.14 -12.91 -13.65
CA GLU A 179 22.01 -13.67 -12.76
C GLU A 179 22.15 -13.00 -11.39
N ASP A 180 22.33 -11.67 -11.36
CA ASP A 180 22.38 -10.92 -10.10
C ASP A 180 21.06 -11.02 -9.34
N TYR A 181 19.92 -10.90 -10.01
CA TYR A 181 18.60 -11.04 -9.40
C TYR A 181 18.38 -12.43 -8.78
N ILE A 182 18.72 -13.51 -9.51
CA ILE A 182 18.63 -14.88 -9.00
C ILE A 182 19.53 -15.05 -7.78
N ARG A 183 20.78 -14.57 -7.84
CA ARG A 183 21.71 -14.63 -6.71
C ARG A 183 21.16 -13.91 -5.48
N GLN A 184 20.57 -12.72 -5.64
CA GLN A 184 19.97 -11.98 -4.53
C GLN A 184 18.77 -12.71 -3.93
N GLN A 185 17.92 -13.31 -4.76
CA GLN A 185 16.81 -14.15 -4.31
C GLN A 185 17.30 -15.36 -3.53
N GLU A 186 18.37 -16.02 -3.97
CA GLU A 186 18.98 -17.14 -3.25
C GLU A 186 19.58 -16.71 -1.92
N LEU A 187 20.27 -15.57 -1.86
CA LEU A 187 20.81 -15.01 -0.61
C LEU A 187 19.68 -14.70 0.38
N LYS A 188 18.60 -14.05 -0.07
CA LYS A 188 17.41 -13.79 0.75
C LYS A 188 16.80 -15.10 1.27
N LYS A 189 16.70 -16.13 0.42
CA LYS A 189 16.22 -17.47 0.83
C LYS A 189 17.15 -18.13 1.84
N GLN A 190 18.47 -18.02 1.67
CA GLN A 190 19.47 -18.56 2.61
C GLN A 190 19.41 -17.84 3.95
N GLN A 191 19.29 -16.51 3.94
CA GLN A 191 19.07 -15.71 5.14
C GLN A 191 17.76 -16.11 5.82
N ALA A 192 16.65 -16.25 5.08
CA ALA A 192 15.38 -16.74 5.62
C ALA A 192 15.51 -18.14 6.27
N LYS A 193 16.24 -19.07 5.63
CA LYS A 193 16.55 -20.41 6.18
C LYS A 193 17.42 -20.36 7.44
N GLN A 194 18.28 -19.34 7.57
CA GLN A 194 19.06 -19.13 8.77
C GLN A 194 18.15 -18.74 9.96
N TYR A 195 17.09 -17.99 9.70
CA TYR A 195 16.05 -17.67 10.70
C TYR A 195 15.03 -18.80 10.90
N GLU A 196 14.84 -19.69 9.94
CA GLU A 196 13.97 -20.87 10.02
C GLU A 196 14.49 -21.92 11.03
N ASN A 197 15.82 -21.99 11.22
CA ASN A 197 16.46 -22.87 12.22
C ASN A 197 16.65 -22.21 13.60
N LEU A 198 16.39 -20.91 13.74
CA LEU A 198 16.10 -20.36 15.06
C LEU A 198 14.72 -20.89 15.46
N LYS A 199 14.71 -22.04 16.13
CA LYS A 199 13.58 -22.40 17.00
C LYS A 199 13.41 -21.25 17.99
N LEU A 200 12.55 -20.28 17.67
CA LEU A 200 11.92 -19.47 18.70
C LEU A 200 11.30 -20.48 19.65
N THR A 201 11.90 -20.60 20.83
CA THR A 201 11.33 -21.39 21.91
C THR A 201 9.95 -20.81 22.18
N SER A 202 8.94 -21.62 21.86
CA SER A 202 7.51 -21.47 22.12
C SER A 202 6.60 -21.06 20.94
N THR A 203 6.48 -21.97 19.97
CA THR A 203 5.19 -22.25 19.31
C THR A 203 4.34 -23.28 20.07
N ALA A 204 4.85 -23.84 21.18
CA ALA A 204 4.09 -24.69 22.11
C ALA A 204 3.29 -23.90 23.19
N SER A 205 3.33 -22.57 23.16
CA SER A 205 2.62 -21.69 24.11
C SER A 205 1.39 -21.00 23.50
N TYR A 206 1.18 -21.06 22.19
CA TYR A 206 0.04 -20.41 21.53
C TYR A 206 -1.12 -21.35 21.17
N GLU A 207 -0.87 -22.66 21.04
CA GLU A 207 -1.94 -23.65 20.80
C GLU A 207 -2.56 -24.21 22.09
N ASN A 208 -1.87 -24.12 23.24
CA ASN A 208 -2.44 -24.51 24.54
C ASN A 208 -3.26 -23.39 25.20
N LEU A 209 -3.54 -22.30 24.50
CA LEU A 209 -4.22 -21.11 25.04
C LEU A 209 -5.55 -20.78 24.37
N LEU A 210 -6.07 -21.66 23.50
CA LEU A 210 -7.34 -21.44 22.81
C LEU A 210 -8.36 -22.57 22.91
N LEU A 211 -8.31 -23.41 23.94
CA LEU A 211 -9.47 -24.21 24.35
C LEU A 211 -9.44 -24.46 25.86
N GLU A 212 -10.04 -23.57 26.63
CA GLU A 212 -10.82 -23.96 27.81
C GLU A 212 -11.84 -22.84 28.10
N ASP A 213 -13.05 -23.05 27.60
CA ASP A 213 -14.26 -22.40 28.06
C ASP A 213 -14.36 -22.55 29.58
N ASN A 214 -14.08 -21.49 30.34
CA ASN A 214 -14.79 -21.19 31.58
C ASN A 214 -14.48 -19.77 32.07
N ASN A 215 -15.55 -18.98 32.18
CA ASN A 215 -15.61 -17.71 32.90
C ASN A 215 -14.89 -17.80 34.26
N SER A 216 -13.75 -17.12 34.39
CA SER A 216 -13.36 -16.52 35.65
C SER A 216 -12.58 -15.25 35.38
N ALA A 217 -13.12 -14.14 35.87
CA ALA A 217 -12.50 -12.84 35.82
C ALA A 217 -11.17 -12.88 36.61
N PHE A 218 -10.05 -12.69 35.92
CA PHE A 218 -8.77 -12.41 36.56
C PHE A 218 -8.39 -10.93 36.38
N PRO A 219 -7.80 -10.29 37.41
CA PRO A 219 -7.69 -8.85 37.50
C PRO A 219 -6.59 -8.33 36.57
N SER A 220 -6.84 -7.15 36.02
CA SER A 220 -5.93 -6.38 35.19
C SER A 220 -4.56 -6.18 35.83
N ASN A 221 -3.55 -6.89 35.33
CA ASN A 221 -2.19 -6.40 35.24
C ASN A 221 -1.62 -6.91 33.92
N GLY A 222 -2.13 -6.33 32.83
CA GLY A 222 -1.83 -6.72 31.46
C GLY A 222 -0.43 -6.29 31.07
N ASN A 223 0.40 -7.26 30.71
CA ASN A 223 1.66 -7.03 30.01
C ASN A 223 1.32 -6.37 28.65
N PRO A 224 1.76 -5.12 28.37
CA PRO A 224 1.43 -4.42 27.12
C PRO A 224 1.91 -5.13 25.85
N ALA A 225 2.85 -6.07 25.99
CA ALA A 225 3.39 -6.86 24.88
C ALA A 225 2.42 -7.95 24.37
N LEU A 226 1.45 -8.39 25.18
CA LEU A 226 0.49 -9.44 24.83
C LEU A 226 -0.86 -8.89 24.36
N SER A 227 -1.10 -7.60 24.58
CA SER A 227 -2.24 -6.87 24.05
C SER A 227 -1.77 -5.46 23.74
N PRO A 228 -1.18 -5.23 22.54
CA PRO A 228 -0.81 -3.88 22.15
C PRO A 228 -2.08 -3.02 22.22
N PRO A 229 -2.03 -1.84 22.86
CA PRO A 229 -3.19 -0.99 23.02
C PRO A 229 -3.77 -0.66 21.65
N ALA A 230 -5.08 -0.84 21.48
CA ALA A 230 -5.77 -0.46 20.26
C ALA A 230 -5.51 1.02 19.99
N THR A 231 -4.82 1.33 18.89
CA THR A 231 -4.54 2.71 18.50
C THR A 231 -5.88 3.42 18.31
N PRO A 232 -6.13 4.57 18.97
CA PRO A 232 -7.39 5.26 18.82
C PRO A 232 -7.58 5.69 17.36
N CYS A 233 -8.80 5.51 16.84
CA CYS A 233 -9.14 5.91 15.48
C CYS A 233 -9.06 7.43 15.34
N GLN A 234 -8.04 7.91 14.63
CA GLN A 234 -7.85 9.31 14.34
C GLN A 234 -8.39 9.63 12.95
N VAL A 235 -9.45 10.44 12.90
CA VAL A 235 -10.10 10.89 11.67
C VAL A 235 -9.52 12.26 11.30
N ALA A 236 -9.01 12.40 10.09
CA ALA A 236 -8.45 13.66 9.59
C ALA A 236 -9.54 14.61 9.06
N TYR A 237 -10.59 14.06 8.45
CA TYR A 237 -11.70 14.83 7.93
C TYR A 237 -12.99 14.01 7.93
N GLU A 238 -14.10 14.63 8.33
CA GLU A 238 -15.44 14.04 8.24
C GLU A 238 -16.44 15.13 7.85
N GLY A 239 -17.09 14.98 6.68
CA GLY A 239 -18.01 15.99 6.19
C GLY A 239 -18.45 15.76 4.75
N LYS A 240 -19.14 16.73 4.14
CA LYS A 240 -19.49 16.68 2.72
C LYS A 240 -18.34 17.22 1.86
N ASP A 241 -18.07 16.58 0.73
CA ASP A 241 -17.14 17.08 -0.30
C ASP A 241 -17.75 18.27 -1.05
N ASN A 242 -16.95 18.94 -1.88
CA ASN A 242 -17.39 20.06 -2.72
C ASN A 242 -18.52 19.68 -3.71
N LYS A 243 -18.82 18.38 -3.87
CA LYS A 243 -19.89 17.83 -4.71
C LYS A 243 -21.08 17.32 -3.88
N GLY A 244 -21.12 17.61 -2.58
CA GLY A 244 -22.21 17.26 -1.67
C GLY A 244 -22.22 15.81 -1.17
N ARG A 245 -21.21 15.00 -1.51
CA ARG A 245 -21.10 13.60 -1.09
C ARG A 245 -20.38 13.49 0.24
N PHE A 246 -20.84 12.58 1.10
CA PHE A 246 -20.17 12.33 2.37
C PHE A 246 -18.77 11.75 2.15
N ARG A 247 -17.77 12.34 2.80
CA ARG A 247 -16.36 12.00 2.77
C ARG A 247 -15.84 11.85 4.19
N ARG A 248 -15.17 10.73 4.45
CA ARG A 248 -14.44 10.46 5.69
C ARG A 248 -13.01 10.06 5.32
N ASP A 249 -12.03 10.82 5.80
CA ASP A 249 -10.61 10.54 5.64
C ASP A 249 -10.00 10.19 6.99
N LEU A 250 -9.27 9.08 7.04
CA LEU A 250 -8.48 8.73 8.21
C LEU A 250 -7.15 9.48 8.23
N GLN A 251 -6.53 9.55 9.40
CA GLN A 251 -5.23 10.17 9.56
C GLN A 251 -4.14 9.34 8.86
N LYS A 252 -3.22 10.06 8.20
CA LYS A 252 -2.02 9.49 7.59
C LYS A 252 -1.20 8.74 8.62
N GLN A 253 -0.74 7.54 8.24
CA GLN A 253 0.16 6.73 9.04
C GLN A 253 1.27 6.20 8.15
N LEU A 254 2.47 6.05 8.72
CA LEU A 254 3.60 5.43 8.04
C LEU A 254 3.27 3.96 7.72
N LEU A 255 3.41 3.59 6.46
CA LEU A 255 3.29 2.20 6.01
C LEU A 255 4.68 1.55 5.96
N PHE A 256 5.61 2.19 5.25
CA PHE A 256 7.00 1.77 5.16
C PHE A 256 7.93 2.95 4.89
N SER A 257 9.21 2.76 5.20
CA SER A 257 10.30 3.61 4.72
C SER A 257 11.33 2.74 4.01
N TYR A 258 12.05 3.33 3.07
CA TYR A 258 13.09 2.62 2.36
C TYR A 258 14.27 3.55 2.10
N THR A 259 15.45 3.09 2.48
CA THR A 259 16.71 3.73 2.18
C THR A 259 17.69 2.67 1.72
N ASP A 260 18.21 2.83 0.48
CA ASP A 260 19.32 2.01 0.02
C ASP A 260 20.52 2.24 0.95
N GLU A 261 21.19 1.17 1.39
CA GLU A 261 22.34 1.22 2.30
C GLU A 261 23.44 2.15 1.78
N ARG A 262 23.55 2.31 0.45
CA ARG A 262 24.49 3.23 -0.21
C ARG A 262 24.19 4.70 0.08
N LEU A 263 22.92 5.03 0.30
CA LEU A 263 22.44 6.38 0.57
C LEU A 263 22.30 6.67 2.07
N ARG A 264 22.32 5.65 2.94
CA ARG A 264 22.23 5.87 4.41
C ARG A 264 23.27 6.85 4.94
N PRO A 265 24.56 6.76 4.58
CA PRO A 265 25.53 7.75 5.02
C PRO A 265 25.12 9.15 4.56
N ALA A 266 24.65 9.29 3.32
CA ALA A 266 24.20 10.53 2.69
C ALA A 266 23.04 11.20 3.44
N LEU A 267 22.12 10.40 3.95
CA LEU A 267 20.84 10.86 4.46
C LEU A 267 20.77 11.01 5.99
N LYS A 268 21.78 10.52 6.74
CA LYS A 268 21.87 10.59 8.21
C LYS A 268 20.59 10.08 8.88
N ASP A 269 19.72 11.01 9.31
CA ASP A 269 18.50 10.74 10.07
C ASP A 269 17.23 10.77 9.20
N ARG A 270 17.38 10.94 7.87
CA ARG A 270 16.26 10.98 6.94
C ARG A 270 16.20 9.70 6.13
N GLU A 271 14.99 9.26 5.85
CA GLU A 271 14.74 8.14 4.94
C GLU A 271 14.70 8.65 3.49
N TYR A 272 15.24 7.87 2.55
CA TYR A 272 15.26 8.23 1.13
C TYR A 272 13.84 8.27 0.55
N LEU A 273 13.07 7.21 0.82
CA LEU A 273 11.67 7.06 0.46
C LEU A 273 10.86 6.82 1.74
N THR A 274 9.81 7.59 1.92
CA THR A 274 8.80 7.37 2.95
C THR A 274 7.46 7.17 2.28
N CYS A 275 6.73 6.14 2.68
CA CYS A 275 5.39 5.87 2.21
C CYS A 275 4.41 5.99 3.37
N GLU A 276 3.59 7.02 3.31
CA GLU A 276 2.47 7.22 4.23
C GLU A 276 1.17 6.83 3.52
N GLY A 277 0.27 6.21 4.27
CA GLY A 277 -1.02 5.79 3.75
C GLY A 277 -2.17 6.22 4.64
N TYR A 278 -3.35 6.31 4.05
CA TYR A 278 -4.61 6.42 4.77
C TYR A 278 -5.76 5.93 3.91
N PHE A 279 -6.87 5.60 4.56
CA PHE A 279 -8.10 5.26 3.86
C PHE A 279 -9.06 6.44 3.77
N THR A 280 -9.74 6.54 2.64
CA THR A 280 -10.82 7.49 2.38
C THR A 280 -12.08 6.74 2.01
N GLN A 281 -13.20 7.10 2.62
CA GLN A 281 -14.54 6.71 2.20
C GLN A 281 -15.21 7.92 1.54
N LEU A 282 -15.71 7.75 0.31
CA LEU A 282 -16.38 8.80 -0.45
C LEU A 282 -17.61 8.23 -1.16
N GLY A 283 -18.80 8.65 -0.71
CA GLY A 283 -20.07 8.28 -1.37
C GLY A 283 -20.29 6.76 -1.49
N GLY A 284 -19.84 5.98 -0.51
CA GLY A 284 -19.93 4.52 -0.49
C GLY A 284 -18.74 3.78 -1.11
N PHE A 285 -17.87 4.47 -1.84
CA PHE A 285 -16.62 3.91 -2.34
C PHE A 285 -15.50 4.09 -1.32
N ARG A 286 -14.57 3.14 -1.27
CA ARG A 286 -13.38 3.19 -0.41
C ARG A 286 -12.12 3.23 -1.26
N PHE A 287 -11.14 3.99 -0.80
CA PHE A 287 -9.87 4.18 -1.47
C PHE A 287 -8.74 4.08 -0.45
N LEU A 288 -7.67 3.39 -0.82
CA LEU A 288 -6.37 3.55 -0.18
C LEU A 288 -5.63 4.68 -0.90
N THR A 289 -5.25 5.69 -0.15
CA THR A 289 -4.36 6.74 -0.65
C THR A 289 -2.97 6.50 -0.10
N LEU A 290 -1.99 6.41 -1.00
CA LEU A 290 -0.57 6.33 -0.65
C LEU A 290 0.14 7.59 -1.11
N GLU A 291 0.97 8.12 -0.23
CA GLU A 291 1.86 9.25 -0.47
C GLU A 291 3.30 8.79 -0.36
N PHE A 292 3.99 8.78 -1.49
CA PHE A 292 5.41 8.45 -1.58
C PHE A 292 6.20 9.75 -1.58
N THR A 293 6.98 9.99 -0.54
CA THR A 293 7.81 11.18 -0.41
C THR A 293 9.28 10.80 -0.48
N PHE A 294 9.98 11.40 -1.45
CA PHE A 294 11.40 11.23 -1.69
C PHE A 294 12.18 12.44 -1.18
N ALA A 295 13.24 12.18 -0.44
CA ALA A 295 14.13 13.21 0.10
C ALA A 295 15.05 13.86 -0.96
N TYR A 296 15.01 13.40 -2.23
CA TYR A 296 15.92 13.85 -3.27
C TYR A 296 15.20 14.10 -4.61
N PRO A 297 15.44 15.25 -5.28
CA PRO A 297 14.76 15.62 -6.53
C PRO A 297 15.00 14.67 -7.70
N ASN A 298 16.20 14.08 -7.78
CA ASN A 298 16.56 13.15 -8.87
C ASN A 298 15.75 11.85 -8.86
N ALA A 299 14.97 11.58 -7.80
CA ALA A 299 14.07 10.43 -7.74
C ALA A 299 13.09 10.41 -8.93
N ARG A 300 12.70 11.56 -9.50
CA ARG A 300 11.85 11.59 -10.70
C ARG A 300 12.52 10.94 -11.91
N GLU A 301 13.83 11.10 -12.09
CA GLU A 301 14.55 10.48 -13.21
C GLU A 301 14.69 8.97 -13.04
N ALA A 302 14.92 8.54 -11.80
CA ALA A 302 15.10 7.13 -11.46
C ALA A 302 13.78 6.33 -11.46
N TYR A 303 12.70 6.90 -10.92
CA TYR A 303 11.40 6.24 -10.72
C TYR A 303 10.35 6.62 -11.77
N GLY A 304 10.50 7.77 -12.44
CA GLY A 304 9.55 8.25 -13.43
C GLY A 304 8.23 8.72 -12.81
N PHE A 305 7.11 8.15 -13.26
CA PHE A 305 5.76 8.49 -12.84
C PHE A 305 4.92 7.24 -12.56
N ILE A 306 3.79 7.42 -11.89
CA ILE A 306 2.84 6.34 -11.63
C ILE A 306 1.72 6.46 -12.66
N GLU A 307 1.58 5.45 -13.51
CA GLU A 307 0.58 5.43 -14.59
C GLU A 307 -0.84 5.17 -14.07
N LYS A 308 -1.84 5.64 -14.81
CA LYS A 308 -3.21 5.24 -14.54
C LYS A 308 -3.35 3.74 -14.85
N GLY A 309 -3.88 2.98 -13.90
CA GLY A 309 -3.99 1.53 -14.01
C GLY A 309 -2.69 0.79 -13.71
N SER A 310 -1.62 1.47 -13.26
CA SER A 310 -0.47 0.76 -12.68
C SER A 310 -0.92 0.02 -11.42
N TYR A 311 -0.26 -1.10 -11.13
CA TYR A 311 -0.65 -1.96 -10.02
C TYR A 311 0.17 -1.69 -8.75
N LEU A 312 -0.49 -1.91 -7.62
CA LEU A 312 0.10 -2.07 -6.30
C LEU A 312 -0.28 -3.46 -5.82
N MET A 313 0.71 -4.32 -5.60
CA MET A 313 0.48 -5.67 -5.11
C MET A 313 0.92 -5.76 -3.66
N VAL A 314 -0.04 -6.00 -2.76
CA VAL A 314 0.21 -6.23 -1.34
C VAL A 314 0.36 -7.72 -1.11
N LYS A 315 1.54 -8.14 -0.66
CA LYS A 315 1.82 -9.51 -0.26
C LYS A 315 1.47 -9.65 1.22
N LEU A 316 0.64 -10.62 1.54
CA LEU A 316 0.21 -10.91 2.90
C LEU A 316 1.12 -11.97 3.53
N LEU A 317 1.24 -11.95 4.86
CA LEU A 317 2.04 -12.95 5.60
C LEU A 317 1.53 -14.40 5.39
N ASN A 318 0.25 -14.56 5.09
CA ASN A 318 -0.36 -15.86 4.78
C ASN A 318 -0.03 -16.37 3.35
N GLY A 319 0.79 -15.64 2.58
CA GLY A 319 1.18 -15.99 1.21
C GLY A 319 0.17 -15.60 0.13
N GLN A 320 -0.93 -14.92 0.48
CA GLN A 320 -1.88 -14.37 -0.48
C GLN A 320 -1.40 -13.02 -1.02
N PHE A 321 -1.94 -12.64 -2.18
CA PHE A 321 -1.65 -11.37 -2.83
C PHE A 321 -2.93 -10.59 -3.10
N ILE A 322 -2.87 -9.27 -2.91
CA ILE A 322 -3.95 -8.36 -3.24
C ILE A 322 -3.44 -7.35 -4.25
N THR A 323 -4.04 -7.31 -5.42
CA THR A 323 -3.66 -6.37 -6.49
C THR A 323 -4.66 -5.22 -6.53
N LEU A 324 -4.16 -4.00 -6.36
CA LEU A 324 -4.90 -2.75 -6.48
C LEU A 324 -4.42 -1.99 -7.71
N PHE A 325 -5.30 -1.21 -8.34
CA PHE A 325 -4.97 -0.44 -9.54
C PHE A 325 -5.10 1.06 -9.30
N SER A 326 -4.11 1.81 -9.76
CA SER A 326 -4.10 3.27 -9.63
C SER A 326 -5.26 3.90 -10.40
N GLY A 327 -6.07 4.72 -9.72
CA GLY A 327 -7.21 5.41 -10.33
C GLY A 327 -6.81 6.58 -11.24
N LYS A 328 -5.62 7.15 -11.06
CA LYS A 328 -5.13 8.32 -11.80
C LYS A 328 -3.62 8.24 -12.03
N MET A 329 -3.16 8.88 -13.10
CA MET A 329 -1.72 9.10 -13.29
C MET A 329 -1.23 10.16 -12.31
N ASP A 330 -0.03 9.97 -11.76
CA ASP A 330 0.69 10.97 -10.99
C ASP A 330 2.15 11.09 -11.45
N LYS A 331 2.56 12.31 -11.81
CA LYS A 331 3.92 12.65 -12.26
C LYS A 331 4.85 13.07 -11.12
N GLY A 332 4.33 13.10 -9.90
CA GLY A 332 4.99 13.62 -8.71
C GLY A 332 5.00 15.15 -8.71
N THR A 333 4.97 15.74 -7.52
CA THR A 333 5.08 17.18 -7.29
C THR A 333 6.36 17.45 -6.54
N TYR A 334 7.20 18.34 -7.07
CA TYR A 334 8.42 18.76 -6.40
C TYR A 334 8.16 20.07 -5.67
N ASP A 335 8.42 20.07 -4.38
CA ASP A 335 8.35 21.26 -3.55
C ASP A 335 9.75 21.90 -3.47
N THR A 336 9.86 23.12 -4.00
CA THR A 336 11.12 23.88 -4.02
C THR A 336 11.53 24.40 -2.65
N GLU A 337 10.60 24.52 -1.70
CA GLU A 337 10.89 25.01 -0.35
C GLU A 337 11.44 23.90 0.54
N THR A 338 10.79 22.73 0.51
CA THR A 338 11.20 21.57 1.32
C THR A 338 12.24 20.69 0.63
N GLY A 339 12.38 20.80 -0.69
CA GLY A 339 13.26 19.95 -1.50
C GLY A 339 12.76 18.51 -1.65
N LEU A 340 11.47 18.27 -1.39
CA LEU A 340 10.86 16.95 -1.41
C LEU A 340 10.10 16.71 -2.73
N LEU A 341 10.17 15.46 -3.22
CA LEU A 341 9.36 15.00 -4.34
C LEU A 341 8.28 14.05 -3.82
N SER A 342 7.01 14.40 -3.99
CA SER A 342 5.90 13.60 -3.48
C SER A 342 4.99 13.10 -4.59
N TYR A 343 4.59 11.83 -4.53
CA TYR A 343 3.58 11.20 -5.40
C TYR A 343 2.37 10.81 -4.56
N LEU A 344 1.17 11.20 -4.99
CA LEU A 344 -0.10 10.94 -4.31
C LEU A 344 -1.02 10.08 -5.17
N VAL A 345 -1.10 8.80 -4.83
CA VAL A 345 -1.85 7.80 -5.60
C VAL A 345 -3.08 7.33 -4.86
N HIS A 346 -4.19 7.18 -5.58
CA HIS A 346 -5.42 6.62 -5.03
C HIS A 346 -5.71 5.28 -5.68
N TYR A 347 -5.87 4.27 -4.84
CA TYR A 347 -6.20 2.90 -5.22
C TYR A 347 -7.63 2.62 -4.76
N PRO A 348 -8.61 2.47 -5.67
CA PRO A 348 -9.93 1.99 -5.31
C PRO A 348 -9.84 0.59 -4.72
N ILE A 349 -10.61 0.33 -3.66
CA ILE A 349 -10.64 -0.96 -2.97
C ILE A 349 -12.08 -1.47 -2.89
N ASP A 350 -12.29 -2.72 -3.31
CA ASP A 350 -13.59 -3.39 -3.20
C ASP A 350 -13.79 -4.06 -1.83
N GLN A 351 -15.01 -4.52 -1.57
CA GLN A 351 -15.36 -5.12 -0.28
C GLN A 351 -14.62 -6.45 -0.02
N GLY A 352 -14.32 -7.23 -1.05
CA GLY A 352 -13.57 -8.48 -0.92
C GLY A 352 -12.12 -8.22 -0.51
N GLN A 353 -11.47 -7.25 -1.15
CA GLN A 353 -10.12 -6.80 -0.80
C GLN A 353 -10.04 -6.21 0.61
N ILE A 354 -11.04 -5.41 1.01
CA ILE A 354 -11.17 -4.92 2.39
C ILE A 354 -11.24 -6.07 3.40
N ASN A 355 -12.06 -7.09 3.13
CA ASN A 355 -12.21 -8.23 4.03
C ASN A 355 -10.91 -9.03 4.17
N LEU A 356 -10.11 -9.13 3.11
CA LEU A 356 -8.79 -9.78 3.17
C LEU A 356 -7.80 -8.94 3.99
N LEU A 357 -7.70 -7.64 3.72
CA LEU A 357 -6.80 -6.71 4.43
C LEU A 357 -7.18 -6.50 5.91
N LYS A 358 -8.45 -6.73 6.27
CA LYS A 358 -8.93 -6.64 7.65
C LYS A 358 -8.50 -7.83 8.51
N ASN A 359 -8.25 -8.99 7.89
CA ASN A 359 -8.00 -10.25 8.58
C ASN A 359 -6.56 -10.76 8.42
N SER A 360 -5.77 -10.13 7.56
CA SER A 360 -4.40 -10.54 7.26
C SER A 360 -3.46 -9.36 7.37
N GLU A 361 -2.30 -9.61 7.98
CA GLU A 361 -1.20 -8.65 8.05
C GLU A 361 -0.40 -8.66 6.74
N ALA A 362 0.09 -7.49 6.36
CA ALA A 362 0.84 -7.29 5.12
C ALA A 362 2.35 -7.41 5.38
N ASP A 363 3.04 -8.15 4.53
CA ASP A 363 4.48 -8.45 4.59
C ASP A 363 5.29 -7.44 3.75
N SER A 364 4.96 -7.34 2.47
CA SER A 364 5.61 -6.44 1.52
C SER A 364 4.61 -5.86 0.53
N VAL A 365 4.99 -4.75 -0.11
CA VAL A 365 4.26 -4.20 -1.25
C VAL A 365 5.14 -4.10 -2.47
N ILE A 366 4.60 -4.45 -3.63
CA ILE A 366 5.24 -4.25 -4.93
C ILE A 366 4.53 -3.09 -5.63
N VAL A 367 5.27 -2.01 -5.85
CA VAL A 367 4.76 -0.78 -6.48
C VAL A 367 5.22 -0.76 -7.94
N SER A 368 4.27 -0.56 -8.86
CA SER A 368 4.55 -0.37 -10.29
C SER A 368 4.77 1.10 -10.63
N TRP A 369 5.98 1.42 -11.07
CA TRP A 369 6.40 2.71 -11.59
C TRP A 369 6.55 2.65 -13.12
N SER A 370 6.58 3.80 -13.80
CA SER A 370 6.79 3.84 -15.26
C SER A 370 8.16 3.29 -15.67
N SER A 371 9.16 3.36 -14.79
CA SER A 371 10.48 2.75 -15.01
C SER A 371 10.59 1.30 -14.51
N GLY A 372 9.50 0.64 -14.09
CA GLY A 372 9.50 -0.76 -13.63
C GLY A 372 8.87 -0.90 -12.24
N TYR A 373 8.93 -2.09 -11.64
CA TYR A 373 8.37 -2.31 -10.29
C TYR A 373 9.46 -2.40 -9.22
N GLU A 374 9.08 -2.17 -7.96
CA GLU A 374 9.96 -2.33 -6.81
C GLU A 374 9.19 -2.90 -5.62
N GLU A 375 9.83 -3.79 -4.87
CA GLU A 375 9.29 -4.40 -3.66
C GLU A 375 9.83 -3.70 -2.42
N TYR A 376 8.93 -3.27 -1.54
CA TYR A 376 9.23 -2.63 -0.26
C TYR A 376 8.67 -3.47 0.89
N GLU A 377 9.48 -3.63 1.92
CA GLU A 377 9.09 -4.32 3.16
C GLU A 377 8.22 -3.39 4.02
N ILE A 378 7.14 -3.94 4.60
CA ILE A 378 6.22 -3.18 5.43
C ILE A 378 6.65 -3.32 6.89
N PHE A 379 6.97 -2.20 7.53
CA PHE A 379 7.29 -2.21 8.97
C PHE A 379 6.03 -2.18 9.84
N GLN A 380 4.96 -1.55 9.36
CA GLN A 380 3.71 -1.42 10.10
C GLN A 380 2.69 -2.48 9.67
N LEU A 381 2.88 -3.72 10.15
CA LEU A 381 2.07 -4.89 9.80
C LEU A 381 0.56 -4.68 10.05
N GLY A 382 0.22 -3.95 11.13
CA GLY A 382 -1.16 -3.65 11.52
C GLY A 382 -1.80 -2.44 10.81
N PHE A 383 -1.08 -1.78 9.88
CA PHE A 383 -1.57 -0.56 9.21
C PHE A 383 -2.97 -0.77 8.61
N PHE A 384 -3.13 -1.81 7.78
CA PHE A 384 -4.38 -2.07 7.06
C PHE A 384 -5.51 -2.45 8.02
N ILE A 385 -5.23 -3.34 8.97
CA ILE A 385 -6.21 -3.82 9.96
C ILE A 385 -6.75 -2.65 10.79
N ASN A 386 -5.85 -1.81 11.31
CA ASN A 386 -6.21 -0.70 12.17
C ASN A 386 -7.00 0.38 11.42
N GLN A 387 -6.51 0.78 10.24
CA GLN A 387 -7.18 1.80 9.43
C GLN A 387 -8.57 1.32 8.96
N ILE A 388 -8.70 0.09 8.46
CA ILE A 388 -9.98 -0.43 7.97
C ILE A 388 -11.00 -0.53 9.10
N ARG A 389 -10.59 -0.98 10.30
CA ARG A 389 -11.47 -1.02 11.48
C ARG A 389 -12.00 0.37 11.87
N CYS A 390 -11.26 1.43 11.56
CA CYS A 390 -11.68 2.80 11.84
C CYS A 390 -12.64 3.39 10.79
N LEU A 391 -12.80 2.75 9.63
CA LEU A 391 -13.77 3.16 8.61
C LEU A 391 -15.17 2.60 8.86
N ASP A 392 -15.23 1.40 9.44
CA ASP A 392 -16.48 0.78 9.92
C ASP A 392 -17.04 1.55 11.13
#